data_AF-A0A1H8D524-F1
#
_entry.id   AF-A0A1H8D524-F1
#
_cell.length_a   1.000
_cell.length_b   1.000
_cell.length_c   1.000
_cell.angle_alpha   90.00
_cell.angle_beta   90.00
_cell.angle_gamma   90.00
#
_symmetry.space_group_name_H-M   'P 1'
#
loop_
_entity.id
_entity.type
_entity.pdbx_description
1 polymer ?
#
loop_
_entity_poly.entity_id
_entity_poly.type
_entity_poly.pdbx_seq_one_letter_code
_entity_poly.pdbx_strand_id
1 'polypeptide(L)'
;MAERIKQSAIKRDFWETAITITTSDDDLSKGHAEYLEARLIEQAAQAGRVTLDNGTQPDTTRRRLPEADVANMEQFLSNLRIILPVIGLEMLKPQPRALTQTAKPVDERTEGDVQFEIRHKSGVKATAVEEDGEFIVLEGSEALSETGYVQQSYGGLKEKLISDGVLIPVDTQKLKFAKPWPFTSPSAAAAVVLDRNSNGRTEWKVKDSKQTYHDWQQAEANTRI
;
A
#
# COMPACT_ATOMS: atom_id res chain seq x y z
N MET A 1 -30.25 -10.34 8.71
CA MET A 1 -29.12 -9.43 8.47
C MET A 1 -29.10 -8.27 9.47
N ALA A 2 -30.20 -7.50 9.61
CA ALA A 2 -30.31 -6.38 10.55
C ALA A 2 -30.00 -6.73 12.03
N GLU A 3 -30.42 -7.90 12.53
CA GLU A 3 -30.09 -8.34 13.89
C GLU A 3 -28.61 -8.69 14.08
N ARG A 4 -27.94 -9.27 13.07
CA ARG A 4 -26.50 -9.57 13.13
C ARG A 4 -25.66 -8.29 13.09
N ILE A 5 -26.09 -7.29 12.31
CA ILE A 5 -25.46 -5.95 12.29
C ILE A 5 -25.63 -5.27 13.65
N LYS A 6 -26.83 -5.28 14.24
CA LYS A 6 -27.07 -4.77 15.60
C LYS A 6 -26.22 -5.48 16.65
N GLN A 7 -26.16 -6.81 16.63
CA GLN A 7 -25.34 -7.59 17.59
C GLN A 7 -23.84 -7.36 17.40
N SER A 8 -23.36 -7.17 16.17
CA SER A 8 -21.98 -6.80 15.88
C SER A 8 -21.66 -5.38 16.36
N ALA A 9 -22.55 -4.41 16.09
CA ALA A 9 -22.40 -3.02 16.54
C ALA A 9 -22.43 -2.88 18.07
N ILE A 10 -23.17 -3.73 18.78
CA ILE A 10 -23.22 -3.73 20.26
C ILE A 10 -21.97 -4.40 20.87
N LYS A 11 -21.31 -5.33 20.17
CA LYS A 11 -20.14 -6.07 20.68
C LYS A 11 -18.80 -5.54 20.18
N ARG A 12 -18.77 -4.74 19.10
CA ARG A 12 -17.56 -4.27 18.44
C ARG A 12 -17.72 -2.78 18.12
N ASP A 13 -17.08 -1.94 18.93
CA ASP A 13 -17.13 -0.47 18.85
C ASP A 13 -16.40 0.12 17.61
N PHE A 14 -15.86 -0.69 16.68
CA PHE A 14 -14.78 -0.21 15.81
C PHE A 14 -15.00 -0.24 14.28
N TRP A 15 -16.18 -0.59 13.76
CA TRP A 15 -16.36 -0.58 12.29
C TRP A 15 -16.91 0.75 11.77
N GLU A 16 -16.06 1.52 11.07
CA GLU A 16 -16.44 2.78 10.40
C GLU A 16 -17.06 2.55 9.02
N THR A 17 -16.87 1.37 8.43
CA THR A 17 -17.31 1.04 7.06
C THR A 17 -17.81 -0.40 6.99
N ALA A 18 -18.97 -0.61 6.38
CA ALA A 18 -19.48 -1.93 6.03
C ALA A 18 -19.66 -2.03 4.52
N ILE A 19 -19.16 -3.13 3.95
CA ILE A 19 -19.28 -3.42 2.53
C ILE A 19 -20.23 -4.61 2.40
N THR A 20 -21.29 -4.42 1.60
CA THR A 20 -22.23 -5.49 1.28
C THR A 20 -22.06 -5.84 -0.18
N ILE A 21 -21.83 -7.13 -0.44
CA ILE A 21 -21.69 -7.67 -1.78
C ILE A 21 -22.93 -8.52 -2.06
N THR A 22 -23.61 -8.25 -3.17
CA THR A 22 -24.85 -8.93 -3.56
C THR A 22 -24.82 -9.35 -5.02
N THR A 23 -25.63 -10.35 -5.37
CA THR A 23 -25.92 -10.75 -6.76
C THR A 23 -27.32 -10.30 -7.15
N SER A 24 -27.55 -10.04 -8.44
CA SER A 24 -28.84 -9.56 -8.96
C SER A 24 -29.99 -10.56 -8.79
N ASP A 25 -29.69 -11.86 -8.75
CA ASP A 25 -30.69 -12.92 -8.91
C ASP A 25 -30.82 -13.85 -7.69
N ASP A 26 -30.40 -13.40 -6.50
CA ASP A 26 -30.44 -14.19 -5.24
C ASP A 26 -29.71 -15.57 -5.33
N ASP A 27 -28.82 -15.72 -6.31
CA ASP A 27 -28.08 -16.95 -6.63
C ASP A 27 -26.90 -17.25 -5.68
N LEU A 28 -26.80 -16.51 -4.56
CA LEU A 28 -25.80 -16.76 -3.53
C LEU A 28 -26.36 -17.71 -2.47
N SER A 29 -26.16 -19.01 -2.71
CA SER A 29 -26.41 -20.03 -1.69
C SER A 29 -25.51 -19.83 -0.46
N LYS A 30 -25.88 -20.48 0.66
CA LYS A 30 -25.02 -20.52 1.85
C LYS A 30 -23.61 -21.08 1.53
N GLY A 31 -23.52 -22.04 0.61
CA GLY A 31 -22.23 -22.59 0.17
C GLY A 31 -21.37 -21.57 -0.57
N HIS A 32 -21.99 -20.75 -1.44
CA HIS A 32 -21.31 -19.66 -2.14
C HIS A 32 -20.77 -18.63 -1.15
N ALA A 33 -21.59 -18.21 -0.18
CA ALA A 33 -21.18 -17.24 0.83
C ALA A 33 -20.02 -17.73 1.71
N GLU A 34 -20.06 -18.98 2.17
CA GLU A 34 -18.97 -19.58 2.96
C GLU A 34 -17.67 -19.72 2.14
N TYR A 35 -17.78 -20.07 0.86
CA TYR A 35 -16.62 -20.15 -0.05
C TYR A 35 -15.97 -18.78 -0.27
N LEU A 36 -16.78 -17.77 -0.58
CA LEU A 36 -16.30 -16.39 -0.76
C LEU A 36 -15.67 -15.84 0.52
N GLU A 37 -16.27 -16.09 1.69
CA GLU A 37 -15.69 -15.68 2.98
C GLU A 37 -14.30 -16.30 3.18
N ALA A 38 -14.17 -17.62 3.01
CA ALA A 38 -12.91 -18.31 3.17
C ALA A 38 -11.83 -17.76 2.21
N ARG A 39 -12.18 -17.55 0.94
CA ARG A 39 -11.26 -17.02 -0.07
C ARG A 39 -10.89 -15.56 0.16
N LEU A 40 -11.82 -14.72 0.59
CA LEU A 40 -11.54 -13.32 0.93
C LEU A 40 -10.62 -13.21 2.15
N ILE A 41 -10.83 -14.04 3.18
CA ILE A 41 -9.93 -14.13 4.34
C ILE A 41 -8.53 -14.56 3.90
N GLU A 42 -8.43 -15.60 3.07
CA GLU A 42 -7.15 -16.10 2.56
C GLU A 42 -6.41 -15.02 1.75
N GLN A 43 -7.12 -14.35 0.84
CA GLN A 43 -6.54 -13.30 0.00
C GLN A 43 -6.12 -12.07 0.81
N ALA A 44 -6.93 -11.64 1.79
CA ALA A 44 -6.59 -10.53 2.67
C ALA A 44 -5.37 -10.86 3.55
N ALA A 45 -5.27 -12.10 4.04
CA ALA A 45 -4.11 -12.58 4.78
C ALA A 45 -2.85 -12.59 3.90
N GLN A 46 -2.95 -13.09 2.67
CA GLN A 46 -1.85 -13.11 1.69
C GLN A 46 -1.41 -11.68 1.29
N ALA A 47 -2.36 -10.76 1.13
CA ALA A 47 -2.09 -9.36 0.82
C ALA A 47 -1.39 -8.63 1.96
N GLY A 48 -1.66 -9.02 3.22
CA GLY A 48 -0.98 -8.45 4.40
C GLY A 48 -1.29 -6.97 4.67
N ARG A 49 -2.28 -6.38 4.00
CA ARG A 49 -2.65 -4.95 4.14
C ARG A 49 -3.56 -4.66 5.32
N VAL A 50 -4.20 -5.67 5.89
CA VAL A 50 -5.16 -5.53 6.98
C VAL A 50 -4.87 -6.51 8.11
N THR A 51 -5.16 -6.11 9.34
CA THR A 51 -5.20 -7.05 10.46
C THR A 51 -6.57 -7.71 10.49
N LEU A 52 -6.61 -9.03 10.36
CA LEU A 52 -7.84 -9.79 10.42
C LEU A 52 -8.23 -10.03 11.87
N ASP A 53 -9.35 -9.44 12.29
CA ASP A 53 -9.94 -9.69 13.61
C ASP A 53 -10.78 -10.98 13.65
N ASN A 54 -11.17 -11.50 12.48
CA ASN A 54 -11.89 -12.77 12.40
C ASN A 54 -10.91 -13.94 12.58
N GLY A 55 -10.83 -14.50 13.78
CA GLY A 55 -9.95 -15.64 14.10
C GLY A 55 -10.42 -16.99 13.55
N THR A 56 -11.56 -17.04 12.88
CA THR A 56 -11.97 -18.22 12.11
C THR A 56 -11.35 -18.17 10.72
N GLN A 57 -10.56 -19.18 10.37
CA GLN A 57 -10.16 -19.48 9.01
C GLN A 57 -11.06 -20.64 8.52
N PRO A 58 -12.20 -20.35 7.88
CA PRO A 58 -13.08 -21.40 7.40
C PRO A 58 -12.33 -22.18 6.32
N ASP A 59 -12.23 -23.49 6.50
CA ASP A 59 -11.61 -24.35 5.51
C ASP A 59 -12.44 -24.29 4.21
N THR A 60 -11.81 -23.93 3.09
CA THR A 60 -12.44 -23.89 1.75
C THR A 60 -12.98 -25.26 1.33
N THR A 61 -12.56 -26.33 2.00
CA THR A 61 -13.01 -27.71 1.75
C THR A 61 -14.21 -28.15 2.60
N ARG A 62 -14.67 -27.37 3.59
CA ARG A 62 -15.77 -27.76 4.51
C ARG A 62 -17.10 -28.02 3.81
N ARG A 63 -17.34 -27.40 2.66
CA ARG A 63 -18.44 -27.73 1.75
C ARG A 63 -17.91 -27.71 0.32
N ARG A 64 -17.83 -28.89 -0.30
CA ARG A 64 -17.46 -29.00 -1.70
C ARG A 64 -18.58 -28.42 -2.56
N LEU A 65 -18.33 -27.24 -3.11
CA LEU A 65 -19.12 -26.72 -4.23
C LEU A 65 -18.82 -27.55 -5.49
N PRO A 66 -19.80 -27.74 -6.39
CA PRO A 66 -19.54 -28.19 -7.75
C PRO A 66 -18.48 -27.34 -8.43
N GLU A 67 -17.71 -27.94 -9.35
CA GLU A 67 -16.64 -27.23 -10.07
C GLU A 67 -17.14 -25.99 -10.82
N ALA A 68 -18.33 -26.07 -11.42
CA ALA A 68 -18.96 -24.94 -12.09
C ALA A 68 -19.23 -23.76 -11.13
N ASP A 69 -19.69 -24.05 -9.91
CA ASP A 69 -19.94 -23.03 -8.89
C ASP A 69 -18.64 -22.43 -8.37
N VAL A 70 -17.59 -23.25 -8.19
CA VAL A 70 -16.24 -22.77 -7.85
C VAL A 70 -15.72 -21.82 -8.92
N ALA A 71 -15.84 -22.18 -10.19
CA ALA A 71 -15.41 -21.33 -11.30
C ALA A 71 -16.16 -19.99 -11.31
N ASN A 72 -17.48 -20.01 -11.08
CA ASN A 72 -18.29 -18.80 -10.97
C ASN A 72 -17.85 -17.93 -9.78
N MET A 73 -17.57 -18.52 -8.62
CA MET A 73 -17.12 -17.77 -7.44
C MET A 73 -15.71 -17.19 -7.61
N GLU A 74 -14.78 -17.88 -8.26
CA GLU A 74 -13.46 -17.31 -8.57
C GLU A 74 -13.56 -16.16 -9.59
N GLN A 75 -14.45 -16.26 -10.58
CA GLN A 75 -14.74 -15.14 -11.48
C GLN A 75 -15.31 -13.94 -10.70
N PHE A 76 -16.21 -14.20 -9.76
CA PHE A 76 -16.79 -13.18 -8.89
C PHE A 76 -15.71 -12.48 -8.03
N LEU A 77 -14.79 -13.26 -7.43
CA LEU A 77 -13.63 -12.73 -6.69
C LEU A 77 -12.71 -11.90 -7.59
N SER A 78 -12.50 -12.33 -8.83
CA SER A 78 -11.72 -11.56 -9.82
C SER A 78 -12.32 -10.16 -10.05
N ASN A 79 -13.65 -10.08 -10.20
CA ASN A 79 -14.35 -8.80 -10.33
C ASN A 79 -14.19 -7.93 -9.06
N LEU A 80 -14.29 -8.53 -7.86
CA LEU A 80 -14.08 -7.80 -6.61
C LEU A 80 -12.68 -7.23 -6.49
N ARG A 81 -11.64 -7.97 -6.92
CA ARG A 81 -10.25 -7.47 -6.94
C ARG A 81 -10.07 -6.22 -7.79
N ILE A 82 -10.89 -6.04 -8.81
CA ILE A 82 -10.88 -4.86 -9.67
C ILE A 82 -11.71 -3.72 -9.05
N ILE A 83 -12.90 -4.02 -8.53
CA ILE A 83 -13.85 -3.00 -8.07
C ILE A 83 -13.47 -2.41 -6.70
N LEU A 84 -12.99 -3.24 -5.76
CA LEU A 84 -12.70 -2.78 -4.39
C LEU A 84 -11.64 -1.66 -4.35
N PRO A 85 -10.50 -1.74 -5.07
CA PRO A 85 -9.54 -0.64 -5.11
C PRO A 85 -10.13 0.68 -5.65
N VAL A 86 -11.07 0.61 -6.60
CA VAL A 86 -11.71 1.80 -7.18
C VAL A 86 -12.50 2.59 -6.14
N ILE A 87 -13.07 1.90 -5.15
CA ILE A 87 -13.80 2.53 -4.02
C ILE A 87 -12.92 2.75 -2.79
N GLY A 88 -11.59 2.65 -2.93
CA GLY A 88 -10.61 2.92 -1.87
C GLY A 88 -10.31 1.73 -0.95
N LEU A 89 -10.73 0.52 -1.33
CA LEU A 89 -10.55 -0.69 -0.53
C LEU A 89 -9.48 -1.58 -1.13
N GLU A 90 -8.25 -1.40 -0.69
CA GLU A 90 -7.10 -2.12 -1.22
C GLU A 90 -6.80 -3.43 -0.50
N MET A 91 -7.64 -3.90 0.43
CA MET A 91 -7.34 -5.04 1.32
C MET A 91 -6.97 -6.36 0.62
N LEU A 92 -7.37 -6.54 -0.64
CA LEU A 92 -7.07 -7.74 -1.44
C LEU A 92 -5.89 -7.53 -2.42
N LYS A 93 -5.40 -6.30 -2.54
CA LYS A 93 -4.30 -5.96 -3.45
C LYS A 93 -3.00 -6.48 -2.84
N PRO A 94 -2.18 -7.25 -3.57
CA PRO A 94 -0.85 -7.65 -3.11
C PRO A 94 -0.05 -6.43 -2.66
N GLN A 95 0.82 -6.60 -1.66
CA GLN A 95 1.79 -5.57 -1.31
C GLN A 95 2.92 -5.52 -2.35
N PRO A 96 3.45 -4.32 -2.63
CA PRO A 96 4.62 -4.14 -3.48
C PRO A 96 5.76 -5.09 -3.11
N ARG A 97 6.43 -5.65 -4.11
CA ARG A 97 7.64 -6.48 -3.94
C ARG A 97 8.71 -5.72 -3.18
N ALA A 98 8.79 -4.40 -3.41
CA ALA A 98 9.69 -3.54 -2.68
C ALA A 98 9.47 -3.58 -1.16
N LEU A 99 8.26 -3.82 -0.67
CA LEU A 99 7.97 -3.89 0.77
C LEU A 99 8.11 -5.31 1.35
N THR A 100 7.77 -6.33 0.56
CA THR A 100 7.63 -7.70 1.05
C THR A 100 8.89 -8.55 0.89
N GLN A 101 9.78 -8.20 -0.05
CA GLN A 101 10.97 -8.99 -0.38
C GLN A 101 12.27 -8.37 0.14
N THR A 102 12.24 -7.70 1.29
CA THR A 102 13.40 -7.01 1.89
C THR A 102 14.59 -7.91 2.24
N ALA A 103 14.40 -9.24 2.24
CA ALA A 103 15.50 -10.21 2.36
C ALA A 103 16.35 -10.31 1.08
N LYS A 104 15.82 -9.90 -0.08
CA LYS A 104 16.56 -9.83 -1.35
C LYS A 104 17.21 -8.45 -1.52
N PRO A 105 18.31 -8.36 -2.29
CA PRO A 105 18.89 -7.08 -2.65
C PRO A 105 17.88 -6.13 -3.32
N VAL A 106 18.03 -4.83 -3.07
CA VAL A 106 17.16 -3.78 -3.63
C VAL A 106 17.06 -3.88 -5.14
N ASP A 107 18.19 -4.08 -5.82
CA ASP A 107 18.24 -4.15 -7.28
C ASP A 107 17.45 -5.34 -7.85
N GLU A 108 17.38 -6.48 -7.14
CA GLU A 108 16.61 -7.65 -7.58
C GLU A 108 15.10 -7.43 -7.37
N ARG A 109 14.71 -6.91 -6.20
CA ARG A 109 13.28 -6.72 -5.88
C ARG A 109 12.63 -5.50 -6.55
N THR A 110 13.44 -4.63 -7.15
CA THR A 110 13.00 -3.47 -7.95
C THR A 110 13.34 -3.63 -9.44
N GLU A 111 13.67 -4.85 -9.87
CA GLU A 111 13.98 -5.13 -11.26
C GLU A 111 12.75 -4.83 -12.16
N GLY A 112 13.00 -4.03 -13.21
CA GLY A 112 11.99 -3.54 -14.14
C GLY A 112 11.29 -2.26 -13.70
N ASP A 113 11.44 -1.84 -12.44
CA ASP A 113 10.80 -0.62 -11.92
C ASP A 113 11.65 0.61 -12.23
N VAL A 114 10.98 1.74 -12.51
CA VAL A 114 11.67 3.02 -12.67
C VAL A 114 12.09 3.53 -11.29
N GLN A 115 13.40 3.68 -11.09
CA GLN A 115 13.95 4.27 -9.87
C GLN A 115 13.96 5.80 -9.96
N PHE A 116 13.58 6.44 -8.86
CA PHE A 116 13.64 7.87 -8.65
C PHE A 116 14.64 8.23 -7.56
N GLU A 117 15.23 9.41 -7.64
CA GLU A 117 16.18 9.91 -6.66
C GLU A 117 15.94 11.38 -6.29
N ILE A 118 16.30 11.70 -5.05
CA ILE A 118 16.55 13.06 -4.57
C ILE A 118 18.04 13.18 -4.24
N ARG A 119 18.68 14.24 -4.73
CA ARG A 119 20.04 14.63 -4.35
C ARG A 119 20.01 16.07 -3.84
N HIS A 120 20.09 16.25 -2.52
CA HIS A 120 20.02 17.56 -1.90
C HIS A 120 21.43 18.15 -1.66
N LYS A 121 21.53 19.49 -1.64
CA LYS A 121 22.80 20.21 -1.42
C LYS A 121 23.46 19.94 -0.06
N SER A 122 22.69 19.45 0.93
CA SER A 122 23.24 18.99 2.22
C SER A 122 23.97 17.65 2.13
N GLY A 123 23.96 17.00 0.95
CA GLY A 123 24.49 15.66 0.75
C GLY A 123 23.51 14.53 1.04
N VAL A 124 22.27 14.85 1.47
CA VAL A 124 21.19 13.85 1.61
C VAL A 124 20.85 13.25 0.25
N LYS A 125 20.79 11.92 0.20
CA LYS A 125 20.40 11.14 -0.98
C LYS A 125 19.29 10.16 -0.61
N ALA A 126 18.22 10.16 -1.38
CA ALA A 126 17.13 9.21 -1.23
C ALA A 126 16.79 8.57 -2.57
N THR A 127 16.39 7.31 -2.53
CA THR A 127 15.95 6.54 -3.69
C THR A 127 14.58 5.95 -3.46
N ALA A 128 13.74 5.97 -4.49
CA ALA A 128 12.38 5.47 -4.44
C ALA A 128 12.01 4.72 -5.72
N VAL A 129 10.95 3.94 -5.67
CA VAL A 129 10.31 3.30 -6.83
C VAL A 129 8.81 3.56 -6.80
N GLU A 130 8.17 3.49 -7.96
CA GLU A 130 6.71 3.43 -8.06
C GLU A 130 6.31 2.01 -8.48
N GLU A 131 5.59 1.31 -7.59
CA GLU A 131 5.10 -0.06 -7.82
C GLU A 131 3.61 -0.08 -7.50
N ASP A 132 2.78 -0.54 -8.45
CA ASP A 132 1.32 -0.59 -8.34
C ASP A 132 0.65 0.72 -7.88
N GLY A 133 1.22 1.87 -8.28
CA GLY A 133 0.72 3.21 -7.91
C GLY A 133 1.10 3.67 -6.50
N GLU A 134 1.93 2.89 -5.78
CA GLU A 134 2.49 3.27 -4.49
C GLU A 134 3.91 3.81 -4.67
N PHE A 135 4.18 4.97 -4.07
CA PHE A 135 5.50 5.59 -4.11
C PHE A 135 6.32 5.18 -2.89
N ILE A 136 7.33 4.34 -3.10
CA ILE A 136 8.03 3.63 -2.02
C ILE A 136 9.45 4.16 -1.91
N VAL A 137 9.78 4.78 -0.77
CA VAL A 137 11.17 5.15 -0.48
C VAL A 137 11.88 3.91 0.05
N LEU A 138 13.02 3.60 -0.56
CA LEU A 138 13.78 2.39 -0.27
C LEU A 138 14.62 2.56 0.99
N GLU A 139 14.83 1.46 1.72
CA GLU A 139 15.82 1.40 2.79
C GLU A 139 17.20 1.81 2.28
N GLY A 140 18.01 2.41 3.16
CA GLY A 140 19.27 3.00 2.75
C GLY A 140 19.16 4.49 2.43
N SER A 141 17.98 4.96 2.00
CA SER A 141 17.71 6.38 1.73
C SER A 141 17.93 7.24 2.97
N GLU A 142 18.44 8.45 2.77
CA GLU A 142 18.66 9.44 3.81
C GLU A 142 17.52 10.47 3.84
N ALA A 143 17.28 11.03 5.02
CA ALA A 143 16.39 12.16 5.23
C ALA A 143 17.06 13.21 6.12
N LEU A 144 16.69 14.47 5.99
CA LEU A 144 17.16 15.53 6.88
C LEU A 144 16.51 15.39 8.26
N SER A 145 17.25 15.71 9.32
CA SER A 145 16.76 15.89 10.69
C SER A 145 16.80 17.37 11.05
N GLU A 146 15.71 17.87 11.64
CA GLU A 146 15.61 19.18 12.30
C GLU A 146 16.11 20.38 11.47
N THR A 147 15.51 20.61 10.30
CA THR A 147 15.77 21.82 9.49
C THR A 147 15.21 23.11 10.10
N GLY A 148 14.53 23.04 11.25
CA GLY A 148 13.94 24.20 11.93
C GLY A 148 12.64 24.73 11.30
N TYR A 149 12.02 23.97 10.38
CA TYR A 149 10.73 24.34 9.80
C TYR A 149 9.58 24.00 10.75
N VAL A 150 9.06 25.01 11.44
CA VAL A 150 8.05 24.93 12.52
C VAL A 150 6.66 24.46 12.06
N GLN A 151 6.37 24.47 10.76
CA GLN A 151 5.07 24.02 10.23
C GLN A 151 5.23 23.21 8.94
N GLN A 152 5.28 21.89 9.09
CA GLN A 152 5.17 20.97 7.96
C GLN A 152 3.93 20.11 8.13
N SER A 153 3.17 19.94 7.05
CA SER A 153 1.97 19.08 7.04
C SER A 153 2.29 17.61 7.34
N TYR A 154 3.58 17.22 7.26
CA TYR A 154 4.06 15.85 7.43
C TYR A 154 4.94 15.65 8.69
N GLY A 155 5.00 16.64 9.60
CA GLY A 155 5.79 16.52 10.84
C GLY A 155 5.36 15.32 11.69
N GLY A 156 4.06 15.17 11.94
CA GLY A 156 3.53 14.02 12.69
C GLY A 156 3.75 12.67 12.01
N LEU A 157 3.78 12.65 10.66
CA LEU A 157 4.14 11.44 9.92
C LEU A 157 5.60 11.07 10.19
N LYS A 158 6.53 12.04 10.11
CA LYS A 158 7.95 11.81 10.36
C LYS A 158 8.22 11.33 11.79
N GLU A 159 7.60 11.94 12.78
CA GLU A 159 7.69 11.50 14.19
C GLU A 159 7.22 10.06 14.36
N LYS A 160 6.10 9.70 13.74
CA LYS A 160 5.61 8.32 13.71
C LYS A 160 6.63 7.38 13.06
N LEU A 161 7.23 7.74 11.93
CA LEU A 161 8.24 6.92 11.27
C LEU A 161 9.49 6.71 12.13
N ILE A 162 9.89 7.71 12.91
CA ILE A 162 10.98 7.58 13.89
C ILE A 162 10.57 6.63 15.02
N SER A 163 9.37 6.82 15.59
CA SER A 163 8.82 5.97 16.65
C SER A 163 8.68 4.50 16.21
N ASP A 164 8.27 4.26 14.96
CA ASP A 164 8.08 2.93 14.37
C ASP A 164 9.40 2.28 13.90
N GLY A 165 10.53 2.96 14.12
CA GLY A 165 11.87 2.51 13.71
C GLY A 165 12.06 2.44 12.19
N VAL A 166 11.19 3.09 11.41
CA VAL A 166 11.34 3.22 9.95
C VAL A 166 12.49 4.18 9.64
N LEU A 167 12.53 5.31 10.35
CA LEU A 167 13.62 6.28 10.28
C LEU A 167 14.49 6.15 11.53
N ILE A 168 15.78 5.97 11.32
CA ILE A 168 16.77 5.90 12.41
C ILE A 168 17.78 7.04 12.27
N PRO A 169 18.22 7.65 13.39
CA PRO A 169 19.26 8.68 13.33
C PRO A 169 20.59 8.08 12.88
N VAL A 170 21.25 8.76 11.94
CA VAL A 170 22.62 8.46 11.50
C VAL A 170 23.61 9.41 12.18
N ASP A 171 23.24 10.68 12.24
CA ASP A 171 23.98 11.75 12.91
C ASP A 171 23.00 12.82 13.42
N THR A 172 23.51 14.00 13.80
CA THR A 172 22.69 15.10 14.34
C THR A 172 21.79 15.79 13.32
N GLN A 173 22.04 15.63 12.02
CA GLN A 173 21.33 16.31 10.92
C GLN A 173 20.73 15.35 9.90
N LYS A 174 20.95 14.04 10.04
CA LYS A 174 20.49 13.02 9.09
C LYS A 174 19.84 11.84 9.78
N LEU A 175 18.74 11.40 9.17
CA LEU A 175 18.07 10.14 9.41
C LEU A 175 18.28 9.22 8.21
N LYS A 176 18.03 7.92 8.41
CA LYS A 176 18.08 6.90 7.37
C LYS A 176 16.88 5.99 7.46
N PHE A 177 16.33 5.63 6.31
CA PHE A 177 15.30 4.59 6.20
C PHE A 177 15.93 3.23 6.50
N ALA A 178 15.53 2.62 7.62
CA ALA A 178 15.96 1.28 8.03
C ALA A 178 15.22 0.17 7.28
N LYS A 179 14.01 0.47 6.82
CA LYS A 179 13.14 -0.40 6.00
C LYS A 179 12.45 0.45 4.94
N PRO A 180 12.03 -0.13 3.80
CA PRO A 180 11.32 0.63 2.78
C PRO A 180 9.96 1.08 3.32
N TRP A 181 9.47 2.21 2.83
CA TRP A 181 8.23 2.79 3.31
C TRP A 181 7.36 3.33 2.16
N PRO A 182 6.09 2.90 2.05
CA PRO A 182 5.16 3.45 1.07
C PRO A 182 4.62 4.79 1.56
N PHE A 183 4.65 5.78 0.67
CA PHE A 183 4.04 7.08 0.89
C PHE A 183 2.76 7.22 0.06
N THR A 184 1.78 7.94 0.62
CA THR A 184 0.51 8.24 -0.05
C THR A 184 0.69 9.16 -1.26
N SER A 185 1.84 9.82 -1.40
CA SER A 185 2.20 10.60 -2.59
C SER A 185 3.70 10.84 -2.68
N PRO A 186 4.24 11.12 -3.88
CA PRO A 186 5.63 11.58 -4.05
C PRO A 186 5.95 12.85 -3.24
N SER A 187 4.98 13.74 -3.06
CA SER A 187 5.14 14.97 -2.27
C SER A 187 5.27 14.70 -0.78
N ALA A 188 4.51 13.73 -0.23
CA ALA A 188 4.68 13.29 1.15
C ALA A 188 6.07 12.69 1.38
N ALA A 189 6.53 11.86 0.44
CA ALA A 189 7.88 11.28 0.48
C ALA A 189 8.97 12.36 0.43
N ALA A 190 8.87 13.30 -0.51
CA ALA A 190 9.83 14.40 -0.64
C ALA A 190 9.85 15.29 0.61
N ALA A 191 8.67 15.54 1.21
CA ALA A 191 8.57 16.38 2.38
C ALA A 191 9.26 15.75 3.61
N VAL A 192 9.11 14.44 3.81
CA VAL A 192 9.81 13.71 4.88
C VAL A 192 11.31 13.67 4.63
N VAL A 193 11.74 13.40 3.38
CA VAL A 193 13.17 13.33 3.00
C VAL A 193 13.87 14.68 3.18
N LEU A 194 13.24 15.77 2.70
CA LEU A 194 13.84 17.10 2.69
C LEU A 194 13.53 17.93 3.95
N ASP A 195 12.69 17.39 4.84
CA ASP A 195 12.23 18.08 6.03
C ASP A 195 11.72 19.50 5.71
N ARG A 196 10.80 19.58 4.75
CA ARG A 196 10.07 20.81 4.36
C ARG A 196 8.88 20.44 3.48
N ASN A 197 7.87 21.29 3.40
CA ASN A 197 6.86 21.14 2.36
C ASN A 197 7.52 21.18 0.98
N SER A 198 7.30 20.15 0.17
CA SER A 198 7.93 20.05 -1.14
C SER A 198 7.03 19.45 -2.20
N ASN A 199 7.22 19.88 -3.44
CA ASN A 199 6.52 19.32 -4.59
C ASN A 199 7.30 18.09 -5.09
N GLY A 200 6.85 16.90 -4.71
CA GLY A 200 7.50 15.65 -5.07
C GLY A 200 7.58 15.44 -6.58
N ARG A 201 6.63 15.99 -7.35
CA ARG A 201 6.62 15.85 -8.82
C ARG A 201 7.86 16.49 -9.48
N THR A 202 8.47 17.49 -8.83
CA THR A 202 9.65 18.19 -9.34
C THR A 202 10.94 17.82 -8.60
N GLU A 203 10.83 17.40 -7.34
CA GLU A 203 11.99 17.03 -6.52
C GLU A 203 12.54 15.65 -6.87
N TRP A 204 11.65 14.68 -7.05
CA TRP A 204 12.02 13.35 -7.49
C TRP A 204 12.40 13.38 -8.97
N LYS A 205 13.56 12.83 -9.30
CA LYS A 205 14.05 12.70 -10.67
C LYS A 205 14.30 11.25 -10.99
N VAL A 206 14.13 10.85 -12.25
CA VAL A 206 14.53 9.51 -12.69
C VAL A 206 16.02 9.35 -12.41
N LYS A 207 16.39 8.22 -11.79
CA LYS A 207 17.77 7.93 -11.41
C LYS A 207 18.71 8.07 -12.61
N ASP A 208 19.83 8.74 -12.39
CA ASP A 208 20.85 9.03 -13.41
C ASP A 208 20.34 9.87 -14.61
N SER A 209 19.21 10.55 -14.43
CA SER A 209 18.60 11.44 -15.41
C SER A 209 18.29 12.82 -14.81
N LYS A 210 18.08 13.81 -15.68
CA LYS A 210 17.57 15.13 -15.29
C LYS A 210 16.04 15.20 -15.35
N GLN A 211 15.39 14.17 -15.90
CA GLN A 211 13.94 14.09 -16.05
C GLN A 211 13.28 14.05 -14.68
N THR A 212 12.33 14.94 -14.44
CA THR A 212 11.55 14.95 -13.20
C THR A 212 10.50 13.85 -13.22
N TYR A 213 10.00 13.46 -12.05
CA TYR A 213 8.88 12.54 -11.91
C TYR A 213 7.65 13.02 -12.71
N HIS A 214 7.38 14.32 -12.69
CA HIS A 214 6.33 14.95 -13.49
C HIS A 214 6.46 14.65 -14.97
N ASP A 215 7.65 14.91 -15.54
CA ASP A 215 7.89 14.78 -16.97
C ASP A 215 7.90 13.31 -17.41
N TRP A 216 8.37 12.43 -16.52
CA TRP A 216 8.31 10.99 -16.72
C TRP A 216 6.85 10.50 -16.76
N GLN A 217 6.01 10.91 -15.81
CA GLN A 217 4.59 10.54 -15.82
C GLN A 217 3.85 11.03 -17.07
N GLN A 218 4.17 12.24 -17.57
CA GLN A 218 3.59 12.74 -18.81
C GLN A 218 4.02 11.91 -20.03
N ALA A 219 5.29 11.53 -20.10
CA ALA A 219 5.80 10.68 -21.18
C ALA A 219 5.16 9.28 -21.14
N GLU A 220 5.02 8.68 -19.95
CA GLU A 220 4.32 7.41 -19.77
C GLU A 220 2.85 7.48 -20.20
N ALA A 221 2.13 8.52 -19.78
CA ALA A 221 0.72 8.71 -20.16
C ALA A 221 0.55 8.82 -21.69
N ASN A 222 1.46 9.53 -22.36
CA ASN A 222 1.43 9.68 -23.82
C ASN A 222 1.84 8.39 -24.57
N THR A 223 2.55 7.47 -23.92
CA THR A 223 2.97 6.19 -24.53
C THR A 223 1.87 5.12 -24.43
N ARG A 224 0.92 5.28 -23.51
CA ARG A 224 -0.19 4.35 -23.27
C ARG A 224 -1.47 4.65 -24.06
N ILE A 225 -1.45 5.69 -24.91
CA ILE A 225 -2.53 6.09 -25.84
C ILE A 225 -2.12 5.68 -27.26
#